data_AF-A0A925L759-F1
#
_entry.id   AF-A0A925L759-F1
#
_cell.length_a   1.000
_cell.length_b   1.000
_cell.length_c   1.000
_cell.angle_alpha   90.00
_cell.angle_beta   90.00
_cell.angle_gamma   90.00
#
_symmetry.space_group_name_H-M   'P 1'
#
loop_
_entity.id
_entity.type
_entity.pdbx_description
1 polymer ?
#
loop_
_entity_poly.entity_id
_entity_poly.type
_entity_poly.pdbx_seq_one_letter_code
_entity_poly.pdbx_strand_id
1 'polypeptide(L)'
;MIKQRALQILWPAFLMAGVLEVLLFAVVDPSDLQWFGGPPIDWPRQAIYTVTFLIFWGVLAVSGALTVMLIRGDNDVNRDDPF
;
A
#
# COMPACT_ATOMS: atom_id res chain seq x y z
N MET A 1 17.77 -11.25 -8.80
CA MET A 1 17.57 -11.36 -7.33
C MET A 1 16.61 -10.31 -6.76
N ILE A 2 16.67 -9.03 -7.16
CA ILE A 2 15.74 -7.98 -6.70
C ILE A 2 14.27 -8.23 -7.08
N LYS A 3 14.00 -8.79 -8.27
CA LYS A 3 12.63 -9.08 -8.74
C LYS A 3 11.85 -10.06 -7.85
N GLN A 4 12.52 -11.09 -7.32
CA GLN A 4 11.89 -12.08 -6.43
C GLN A 4 11.49 -11.45 -5.08
N ARG A 5 12.34 -10.58 -4.53
CA ARG A 5 12.05 -9.84 -3.28
C ARG A 5 10.94 -8.82 -3.46
N ALA A 6 10.92 -8.11 -4.59
CA ALA A 6 9.81 -7.21 -4.92
C ALA A 6 8.48 -7.99 -4.97
N LEU A 7 8.46 -9.17 -5.58
CA LEU A 7 7.27 -10.02 -5.64
C LEU A 7 6.82 -10.53 -4.25
N GLN A 8 7.78 -10.84 -3.36
CA GLN A 8 7.50 -11.24 -1.98
C GLN A 8 6.88 -10.12 -1.13
N ILE A 9 7.10 -8.86 -1.48
CA ILE A 9 6.51 -7.70 -0.80
C ILE A 9 5.18 -7.32 -1.47
N LEU A 10 5.17 -7.24 -2.81
CA LEU A 10 3.99 -6.82 -3.58
C LEU A 10 2.80 -7.74 -3.37
N TRP A 11 3.04 -9.05 -3.25
CA TRP A 11 2.00 -10.06 -3.11
C TRP A 11 1.19 -9.92 -1.79
N PRO A 12 1.80 -9.97 -0.60
CA PRO A 12 1.07 -9.74 0.66
C PRO A 12 0.56 -8.30 0.78
N ALA A 13 1.27 -7.30 0.23
CA ALA A 13 0.79 -5.92 0.19
C ALA A 13 -0.52 -5.78 -0.59
N PHE A 14 -0.67 -6.49 -1.71
CA PHE A 14 -1.89 -6.53 -2.50
C PHE A 14 -3.07 -7.08 -1.69
N LEU A 15 -2.84 -8.16 -0.95
CA LEU A 15 -3.87 -8.82 -0.14
C LEU A 15 -4.33 -7.91 1.01
N MET A 16 -3.37 -7.28 1.71
CA MET A 16 -3.68 -6.32 2.78
C MET A 16 -4.33 -5.04 2.27
N ALA A 17 -4.01 -4.60 1.04
CA ALA A 17 -4.65 -3.45 0.42
C ALA A 17 -6.14 -3.71 0.18
N GLY A 18 -6.49 -4.91 -0.29
CA GLY A 18 -7.89 -5.32 -0.45
C GLY A 18 -8.64 -5.38 0.89
N VAL A 19 -8.00 -5.86 1.96
CA VAL A 19 -8.60 -5.86 3.30
C VAL A 19 -8.85 -4.43 3.80
N LEU A 20 -7.87 -3.53 3.64
CA LEU A 20 -8.03 -2.12 4.01
C LEU A 20 -9.10 -1.42 3.17
N GLU A 21 -9.17 -1.71 1.87
CA GLU A 21 -10.19 -1.18 0.98
C GLU A 21 -11.60 -1.56 1.45
N VAL A 22 -11.83 -2.85 1.74
CA VAL A 22 -13.12 -3.35 2.25
C VAL A 22 -13.45 -2.71 3.60
N LEU A 23 -12.48 -2.60 4.52
CA LEU A 23 -12.69 -1.97 5.82
C LEU A 23 -12.99 -0.47 5.69
N LEU A 24 -12.27 0.24 4.83
CA LEU A 24 -12.47 1.66 4.59
C LEU A 24 -13.87 1.89 4.06
N PHE A 25 -14.30 1.19 3.01
CA PHE A 25 -15.62 1.39 2.42
C PHE A 25 -16.77 0.79 3.25
N ALA A 26 -16.48 -0.12 4.17
CA ALA A 26 -17.46 -0.53 5.18
C ALA A 26 -17.73 0.59 6.21
N VAL A 27 -16.77 1.49 6.44
CA VAL A 27 -16.88 2.60 7.40
C VAL A 27 -17.20 3.93 6.71
N VAL A 28 -16.70 4.15 5.50
CA VAL A 28 -16.80 5.37 4.71
C VAL A 28 -17.69 5.08 3.51
N ASP A 29 -18.85 5.72 3.47
CA ASP A 29 -19.79 5.54 2.37
C ASP A 29 -19.24 6.24 1.10
N PRO A 30 -18.96 5.50 0.01
CA PRO A 30 -18.43 6.11 -1.23
C PRO A 30 -19.43 7.09 -1.86
N SER A 31 -20.70 7.00 -1.48
CA SER A 31 -21.78 7.94 -1.83
C SER A 31 -21.58 9.33 -1.24
N ASP A 32 -20.87 9.41 -0.11
CA ASP A 32 -20.66 10.62 0.68
C ASP A 32 -19.33 11.32 0.34
N LEU A 33 -18.51 10.68 -0.52
CA LEU A 33 -17.32 11.27 -1.14
C LEU A 33 -17.72 12.26 -2.24
N GLN A 34 -18.37 13.34 -1.83
CA GLN A 34 -18.66 14.50 -2.69
C GLN A 34 -17.42 15.39 -2.65
N TRP A 35 -16.83 15.72 -3.81
CA TRP A 35 -15.67 16.60 -3.85
C TRP A 35 -16.04 17.96 -3.26
N PHE A 36 -15.49 18.26 -2.08
CA PHE A 36 -15.61 19.49 -1.28
C PHE A 36 -16.25 20.66 -2.04
N GLY A 37 -17.58 20.79 -1.98
CA GLY A 37 -18.32 21.97 -2.48
C GLY A 37 -18.23 22.27 -3.98
N GLY A 38 -17.76 21.36 -4.82
CA GLY A 38 -17.70 21.53 -6.28
C GLY A 38 -18.87 20.89 -7.03
N PRO A 39 -19.17 21.31 -8.28
CA PRO A 39 -20.17 20.64 -9.11
C PRO A 39 -19.86 19.14 -9.21
N PRO A 40 -20.89 18.26 -9.29
CA PRO A 40 -20.72 16.83 -9.23
C PRO A 40 -19.76 16.38 -10.33
N ILE A 41 -18.54 16.05 -9.93
CA ILE A 41 -17.70 15.19 -10.75
C ILE A 41 -18.41 13.84 -10.71
N ASP A 42 -19.00 13.44 -11.84
CA ASP A 42 -19.58 12.11 -12.08
C ASP A 42 -18.45 11.07 -12.11
N TRP A 43 -17.63 11.01 -11.06
CA TRP A 43 -16.66 9.94 -10.93
C TRP A 43 -17.44 8.66 -10.68
N PRO A 44 -17.32 7.66 -11.56
CA PRO A 44 -17.98 6.40 -11.34
C PRO A 44 -17.43 5.82 -10.03
N ARG A 45 -18.31 5.24 -9.21
CA ARG A 45 -17.92 4.60 -7.93
C ARG A 45 -16.71 3.66 -8.10
N GLN A 46 -16.63 3.01 -9.26
CA GLN A 46 -15.51 2.17 -9.67
C GLN A 46 -14.15 2.88 -9.67
N ALA A 47 -14.09 4.15 -10.07
CA ALA A 47 -12.86 4.96 -10.02
C ALA A 47 -12.41 5.20 -8.56
N ILE A 48 -13.35 5.45 -7.66
CA ILE A 48 -13.07 5.66 -6.23
C ILE A 48 -12.48 4.38 -5.62
N TYR A 49 -13.11 3.23 -5.85
CA TYR A 49 -12.60 1.93 -5.39
C TYR A 49 -11.18 1.67 -5.90
N THR A 50 -10.97 1.76 -7.21
CA THR A 50 -9.66 1.48 -7.81
C THR A 50 -8.56 2.43 -7.33
N VAL A 51 -8.85 3.73 -7.18
CA VAL A 51 -7.87 4.71 -6.68
C VAL A 51 -7.51 4.44 -5.22
N THR A 52 -8.51 4.20 -4.37
CA THR A 52 -8.28 3.85 -2.95
C THR A 52 -7.46 2.57 -2.82
N PHE A 53 -7.80 1.54 -3.58
CA PHE A 53 -7.03 0.30 -3.63
C PHE A 53 -5.56 0.52 -4.02
N LEU A 54 -5.32 1.29 -5.09
CA LEU A 54 -3.99 1.62 -5.58
C LEU A 54 -3.16 2.39 -4.54
N ILE A 55 -3.78 3.34 -3.83
CA ILE A 55 -3.13 4.09 -2.75
C ILE A 55 -2.71 3.14 -1.63
N PHE A 56 -3.63 2.30 -1.13
CA PHE A 56 -3.32 1.35 -0.07
C PHE A 56 -2.25 0.35 -0.49
N TRP A 57 -2.33 -0.18 -1.70
CA TRP A 57 -1.34 -1.10 -2.23
C TRP A 57 0.05 -0.45 -2.32
N GLY A 58 0.13 0.78 -2.80
CA GLY A 58 1.37 1.55 -2.85
C GLY A 58 1.96 1.79 -1.45
N VAL A 59 1.14 2.23 -0.49
CA VAL A 59 1.58 2.48 0.89
C VAL A 59 2.10 1.20 1.56
N LEU A 60 1.40 0.08 1.40
CA LEU A 60 1.81 -1.22 1.96
C LEU A 60 3.08 -1.75 1.30
N ALA A 61 3.22 -1.57 -0.02
CA ALA A 61 4.43 -1.93 -0.75
C ALA A 61 5.64 -1.09 -0.29
N VAL A 62 5.46 0.22 -0.10
CA VAL A 62 6.51 1.11 0.43
C VAL A 62 6.88 0.73 1.87
N SER A 63 5.90 0.46 2.73
CA SER A 63 6.16 0.00 4.10
C SER A 63 6.98 -1.29 4.12
N GLY A 64 6.62 -2.28 3.30
CA GLY A 64 7.38 -3.53 3.21
C GLY A 64 8.78 -3.34 2.62
N ALA A 65 8.93 -2.44 1.65
CA ALA A 65 10.23 -2.08 1.09
C ALA A 65 11.14 -1.40 2.13
N LEU A 66 10.60 -0.49 2.93
CA LEU A 66 11.30 0.15 4.04
C LEU A 66 11.72 -0.87 5.10
N THR A 67 10.84 -1.80 5.49
CA THR A 67 11.18 -2.88 6.43
C THR A 67 12.34 -3.74 5.92
N VAL A 68 12.32 -4.12 4.63
CA VAL A 68 13.42 -4.89 4.02
C VAL A 68 14.70 -4.06 3.91
N MET A 69 14.61 -2.76 3.66
CA MET A 69 15.76 -1.85 3.66
C MET A 69 16.38 -1.75 5.06
N LEU A 70 15.56 -1.65 6.11
CA LEU A 70 16.00 -1.58 7.50
C LEU A 70 16.71 -2.87 7.93
N ILE A 71 16.08 -4.04 7.68
CA ILE A 71 16.64 -5.36 8.03
C ILE A 71 17.95 -5.65 7.27
N ARG A 72 18.11 -5.10 6.06
CA ARG A 72 19.36 -5.21 5.30
C ARG A 72 20.44 -4.28 5.81
N GLY A 73 20.10 -3.05 6.17
CA GLY A 73 21.06 -2.09 6.71
C GLY A 73 21.79 -2.62 7.96
N ASP A 74 21.11 -3.43 8.77
CA ASP A 74 21.68 -4.04 9.99
C ASP A 74 22.63 -5.22 9.69
N ASN A 75 22.31 -6.04 8.68
CA ASN A 75 23.11 -7.21 8.31
C ASN A 75 24.44 -6.88 7.60
N ASP A 76 24.56 -5.70 6.99
CA ASP A 76 25.82 -5.27 6.36
C ASP A 76 26.76 -4.58 7.36
N VAL A 77 26.26 -4.03 8.46
CA VAL A 77 27.08 -3.41 9.53
C VAL A 77 27.61 -4.45 10.52
N ASN A 78 26.84 -5.50 10.84
CA ASN A 78 27.24 -6.56 11.78
C ASN A 78 28.09 -7.67 11.12
N ARG A 79 28.75 -7.39 9.99
CA ARG A 79 29.58 -8.38 9.26
C ARG A 79 31.08 -8.05 9.33
N ASP A 80 31.43 -6.95 9.98
CA ASP A 80 32.78 -6.40 10.08
C ASP A 80 33.45 -6.64 11.46
N ASP A 81 32.94 -7.55 12.30
CA ASP A 81 33.58 -7.95 13.57
C ASP A 81 34.23 -9.34 13.50
N PRO A 82 35.52 -9.42 13.12
CA PRO A 82 36.35 -10.60 13.35
C PRO A 82 36.92 -10.54 14.77
N PHE A 83 36.25 -11.19 15.73
CA PHE A 83 36.89 -11.68 16.96
C PHE A 83 36.75 -13.19 17.04
#